data_AF-A0A2P6SMX2-F1
#
_entry.id   AF-A0A2P6SMX2-F1
#
_cell.length_a   1.000
_cell.length_b   1.000
_cell.length_c   1.000
_cell.angle_alpha   90.00
_cell.angle_beta   90.00
_cell.angle_gamma   90.00
#
_symmetry.space_group_name_H-M   'P 1'
#
loop_
_entity.id
_entity.type
_entity.pdbx_description
1 polymer ?
#
loop_
_entity_poly.entity_id
_entity_poly.type
_entity_poly.pdbx_seq_one_letter_code
_entity_poly.pdbx_strand_id
1 'polypeptide(L)'
;MVTIISVVNSKSFSKFRYKSMPIEALINLMLTLPINNRRRHANASFSLEQFCIDTVMTIWHYHGGCQVGRVVDKEYRVLGVDSLRVVDGSTFHSTPGTNPQATVMMLGRYVGERIVHERYLSRRSEQKN
;
A
#
# COMPACT_ATOMS: atom_id res chain seq x y z
N MET A 1 23.11 -8.62 -2.51
CA MET A 1 22.32 -8.48 -3.76
C MET A 1 22.34 -9.73 -4.65
N VAL A 2 23.39 -10.57 -4.60
CA VAL A 2 23.44 -11.88 -5.30
C VAL A 2 22.21 -12.76 -5.03
N THR A 3 21.69 -12.72 -3.80
CA THR A 3 20.54 -13.52 -3.36
C THR A 3 19.28 -13.31 -4.20
N ILE A 4 18.95 -12.08 -4.60
CA ILE A 4 17.72 -11.80 -5.36
C ILE A 4 17.81 -12.41 -6.76
N ILE A 5 18.95 -12.22 -7.44
CA ILE A 5 19.19 -12.80 -8.77
C ILE A 5 19.15 -14.33 -8.68
N SER A 6 19.74 -14.93 -7.64
CA SER A 6 19.67 -16.37 -7.39
C SER A 6 18.23 -16.86 -7.19
N VAL A 7 17.39 -16.11 -6.46
CA VAL A 7 15.96 -16.44 -6.30
C VAL A 7 15.24 -16.39 -7.64
N VAL A 8 15.46 -15.34 -8.44
CA VAL A 8 14.85 -15.22 -9.77
C VAL A 8 15.32 -16.38 -10.67
N ASN A 9 16.59 -16.76 -10.62
CA ASN A 9 17.15 -17.89 -11.37
C ASN A 9 16.75 -19.27 -10.86
N SER A 10 16.11 -19.37 -9.69
CA SER A 10 15.70 -20.64 -9.10
C SER A 10 14.66 -21.39 -9.94
N LYS A 11 14.54 -22.71 -9.71
CA LYS A 11 13.50 -23.56 -10.33
C LYS A 11 12.09 -23.05 -10.02
N SER A 12 11.85 -22.55 -8.82
CA SER A 12 10.54 -22.03 -8.40
C SER A 12 10.07 -20.86 -9.26
N PHE A 13 11.00 -20.01 -9.74
CA PHE A 13 10.70 -18.85 -10.59
C PHE A 13 10.77 -19.15 -12.10
N SER A 14 11.12 -20.37 -12.50
CA SER A 14 11.32 -20.73 -13.92
C SER A 14 10.08 -20.49 -14.80
N LYS A 15 8.87 -20.63 -14.24
CA LYS A 15 7.61 -20.39 -14.95
C LYS A 15 7.30 -18.90 -15.18
N PHE A 16 7.93 -18.00 -14.42
CA PHE A 16 7.69 -16.56 -14.47
C PHE A 16 8.80 -15.81 -15.22
N ARG A 17 9.71 -16.54 -15.88
CA ARG A 17 10.80 -16.00 -16.67
C ARG A 17 10.60 -16.25 -18.15
N TYR A 18 11.12 -15.35 -18.96
CA TYR A 18 11.24 -15.55 -20.40
C TYR A 18 12.44 -16.47 -20.68
N LYS A 19 12.19 -17.61 -21.35
CA LYS A 19 13.22 -18.62 -21.63
C LYS A 19 14.35 -18.10 -22.52
N SER A 20 14.05 -17.15 -23.40
CA SER A 20 14.97 -16.60 -24.41
C SER A 20 15.58 -15.25 -24.02
N MET A 21 15.38 -14.77 -22.79
CA MET A 21 15.87 -13.46 -22.34
C MET A 21 16.63 -13.60 -21.00
N PRO A 22 17.94 -13.31 -20.98
CA PRO A 22 18.70 -13.20 -19.73
C PRO A 22 18.18 -12.09 -18.81
N ILE A 23 18.42 -12.20 -17.51
CA ILE A 23 17.99 -11.20 -16.52
C ILE A 23 18.64 -9.85 -16.80
N GLU A 24 19.90 -9.85 -17.23
CA GLU A 24 20.68 -8.67 -17.58
C GLU A 24 20.05 -7.92 -18.75
N ALA A 25 19.56 -8.64 -19.76
CA ALA A 25 18.83 -8.05 -20.88
C ALA A 25 17.50 -7.42 -20.42
N LEU A 26 16.80 -8.06 -19.49
CA LEU A 26 15.56 -7.51 -18.91
C LEU A 26 15.83 -6.26 -18.05
N ILE A 27 16.89 -6.26 -17.24
CA ILE A 27 17.33 -5.09 -16.46
C ILE A 27 17.64 -3.92 -17.39
N ASN A 28 18.42 -4.16 -18.44
CA ASN A 28 18.75 -3.13 -19.43
C ASN A 28 17.50 -2.61 -20.14
N LEU A 29 16.57 -3.49 -20.51
CA LEU A 29 15.29 -3.08 -21.10
C LEU A 29 14.47 -2.20 -20.14
N MET A 30 14.38 -2.57 -18.87
CA MET A 30 13.64 -1.77 -17.88
C MET A 30 14.25 -0.38 -17.66
N LEU A 31 15.57 -0.24 -17.80
CA LEU A 31 16.27 1.05 -17.69
C LEU A 31 16.02 1.98 -18.87
N THR A 32 15.63 1.46 -20.05
CA THR A 32 15.33 2.29 -21.23
C THR A 32 13.89 2.79 -21.26
N LEU A 33 12.99 2.18 -20.47
CA LEU A 33 11.60 2.59 -20.42
C LEU A 33 11.44 3.92 -19.65
N PRO A 34 10.62 4.88 -20.16
CA PRO A 34 10.37 6.16 -19.51
C PRO A 34 9.34 6.04 -18.38
N ILE A 35 9.60 5.15 -17.41
CA ILE A 35 8.66 4.85 -16.32
C ILE A 35 8.61 5.95 -15.25
N ASN A 36 9.66 6.77 -15.14
CA ASN A 36 9.73 7.88 -14.20
C ASN A 36 10.71 8.96 -14.72
N ASN A 37 10.74 10.11 -14.05
CA ASN A 37 11.61 11.23 -14.38
C ASN A 37 12.97 11.20 -13.65
N ARG A 38 13.39 10.05 -13.11
CA ARG A 38 14.65 9.93 -12.37
C ARG A 38 15.81 9.78 -13.36
N ARG A 39 16.94 10.42 -13.03
CA ARG A 39 18.19 10.28 -13.79
C ARG A 39 18.63 8.82 -13.78
N ARG A 40 19.10 8.33 -14.93
CA ARG A 40 19.68 6.98 -15.08
C ARG A 40 21.19 7.02 -14.96
N HIS A 41 21.73 6.04 -14.26
CA HIS A 41 23.15 5.90 -14.02
C HIS A 41 23.72 4.69 -14.76
N ALA A 42 24.94 4.80 -15.28
CA ALA A 42 25.58 3.73 -16.06
C ALA A 42 25.77 2.43 -15.25
N ASN A 43 25.92 2.54 -13.92
CA ASN A 43 26.06 1.41 -13.01
C ASN A 43 24.73 0.72 -12.66
N ALA A 44 23.57 1.26 -13.05
CA ALA A 44 22.27 0.64 -12.79
C ALA A 44 22.09 -0.71 -13.49
N SER A 45 22.84 -0.98 -14.56
CA SER A 45 22.77 -2.26 -15.29
C SER A 45 23.39 -3.43 -14.53
N PHE A 46 24.32 -3.17 -13.60
CA PHE A 46 25.04 -4.19 -12.82
C PHE A 46 24.92 -4.02 -11.30
N SER A 47 24.38 -2.89 -10.82
CA SER A 47 24.01 -2.68 -9.42
C SER A 47 22.49 -2.68 -9.27
N LEU A 48 21.95 -3.72 -8.64
CA LEU A 48 20.52 -3.80 -8.34
C LEU A 48 20.05 -2.68 -7.41
N GLU A 49 20.94 -2.12 -6.57
CA GLU A 49 20.59 -1.02 -5.67
C GLU A 49 20.33 0.23 -6.49
N GLN A 50 21.26 0.54 -7.39
CA GLN A 50 21.10 1.66 -8.30
C GLN A 50 19.94 1.43 -9.28
N PHE A 51 19.74 0.21 -9.76
CA PHE A 51 18.56 -0.15 -10.54
C PHE A 51 17.28 0.24 -9.80
N CYS A 52 17.11 -0.20 -8.56
CA CYS A 52 15.95 0.16 -7.74
C CYS A 52 15.82 1.67 -7.55
N ILE A 53 16.91 2.37 -7.22
CA ILE A 53 16.89 3.84 -7.07
C ILE A 53 16.45 4.52 -8.36
N ASP A 54 16.92 4.07 -9.52
CA ASP A 54 16.62 4.70 -10.80
C ASP A 54 15.20 4.37 -11.27
N THR A 55 14.71 3.14 -11.03
CA THR A 55 13.42 2.66 -11.54
C THR A 55 12.25 2.80 -10.57
N VAL A 56 12.48 3.11 -9.29
CA VAL A 56 11.40 3.21 -8.30
C VAL A 56 10.31 4.17 -8.76
N MET A 57 9.06 3.75 -8.56
CA MET A 57 7.86 4.54 -8.81
C MET A 57 6.80 4.19 -7.78
N THR A 58 5.79 5.04 -7.67
CA THR A 58 4.60 4.70 -6.91
C THR A 58 3.81 3.60 -7.61
N ILE A 59 3.19 2.73 -6.82
CA ILE A 59 2.09 1.86 -7.27
C ILE A 59 0.73 2.39 -6.80
N TRP A 60 0.66 3.70 -6.50
CA TRP A 60 -0.54 4.43 -6.09
C TRP A 60 -1.21 3.93 -4.79
N HIS A 61 -0.48 3.22 -3.93
CA HIS A 61 -0.97 2.68 -2.65
C HIS A 61 -0.40 3.42 -1.42
N TYR A 62 -0.30 4.75 -1.49
CA TYR A 62 0.09 5.55 -0.33
C TYR A 62 -0.99 5.46 0.77
N HIS A 63 -0.56 5.46 2.03
CA HIS A 63 -1.40 5.29 3.20
C HIS A 63 -0.74 5.94 4.43
N GLY A 64 -1.47 5.99 5.55
CA GLY A 64 -1.01 6.66 6.77
C GLY A 64 -1.28 8.17 6.79
N GLY A 65 -0.85 8.83 7.87
CA GLY A 65 -1.06 10.26 8.13
C GLY A 65 -2.10 10.55 9.22
N CYS A 66 -3.19 9.77 9.31
CA CYS A 66 -4.22 9.89 10.36
C CYS A 66 -4.37 8.60 11.17
N GLN A 67 -3.24 8.04 11.60
CA GLN A 67 -3.16 6.70 12.20
C GLN A 67 -4.03 6.54 13.46
N VAL A 68 -4.65 5.36 13.59
CA VAL A 68 -5.36 4.94 14.81
C VAL A 68 -4.41 4.94 16.01
N GLY A 69 -4.83 5.54 17.12
CA GLY A 69 -4.04 5.74 18.33
C GLY A 69 -3.06 6.93 18.28
N ARG A 70 -3.01 7.67 17.17
CA ARG A 70 -2.22 8.92 17.04
C ARG A 70 -3.07 10.14 16.68
N VAL A 71 -4.00 9.99 15.73
CA VAL A 71 -4.90 11.07 15.26
C VAL A 71 -6.36 10.73 15.49
N VAL A 72 -6.71 9.45 15.34
CA VAL A 72 -8.06 8.94 15.63
C VAL A 72 -8.04 7.85 16.70
N ASP A 73 -9.15 7.68 17.43
CA ASP A 73 -9.34 6.59 18.38
C ASP A 73 -9.70 5.25 17.68
N LYS A 74 -10.01 4.20 18.47
CA LYS A 74 -10.36 2.87 17.95
C LYS A 74 -11.73 2.83 17.26
N GLU A 75 -12.53 3.87 17.48
CA GLU A 75 -13.83 4.11 16.87
C GLU A 75 -13.72 5.05 15.66
N TYR A 76 -12.48 5.37 15.23
CA TYR A 76 -12.14 6.26 14.12
C TYR A 76 -12.55 7.72 14.34
N ARG A 77 -12.79 8.13 15.60
CA ARG A 77 -13.11 9.52 15.97
C ARG A 77 -11.84 10.32 16.10
N VAL A 78 -11.84 11.56 15.62
CA VAL A 78 -10.69 12.45 15.71
C VAL A 78 -10.49 12.85 17.18
N LEU A 79 -9.26 12.70 17.67
CA LEU A 79 -8.93 12.98 19.07
C LEU A 79 -9.15 14.47 19.39
N GLY A 80 -9.92 14.76 20.44
CA GLY A 80 -10.22 16.13 20.88
C GLY A 80 -11.21 16.89 20.00
N VAL A 81 -11.87 16.21 19.05
CA VAL A 81 -12.87 16.83 18.17
C VAL A 81 -14.17 16.04 18.20
N ASP A 82 -15.26 16.73 18.50
CA ASP A 82 -16.59 16.12 18.50
C ASP A 82 -17.14 15.95 17.09
N SER A 83 -17.97 14.92 16.91
CA SER A 83 -18.74 14.67 15.67
C SER A 83 -17.91 14.53 14.38
N LEU A 84 -16.60 14.24 14.48
CA LEU A 84 -15.71 14.05 13.33
C LEU A 84 -15.04 12.67 13.35
N ARG A 85 -15.03 11.99 12.20
CA ARG A 85 -14.32 10.72 11.98
C ARG A 85 -13.52 10.76 10.69
N VAL A 86 -12.45 9.97 10.61
CA VAL A 86 -11.67 9.75 9.37
C VAL A 86 -11.68 8.25 9.06
N VAL A 87 -12.09 7.88 7.85
CA VAL A 87 -12.27 6.48 7.44
C VAL A 87 -11.78 6.29 6.00
N ASP A 88 -10.47 6.14 5.84
CA ASP A 88 -9.80 5.88 4.57
C ASP A 88 -8.41 5.25 4.81
N GLY A 89 -7.59 5.12 3.77
CA GLY A 89 -6.24 4.56 3.89
C GLY A 89 -5.29 5.35 4.80
N SER A 90 -5.60 6.59 5.15
CA SER A 90 -4.75 7.40 6.03
C SER A 90 -4.70 6.87 7.47
N THR A 91 -5.65 6.03 7.86
CA THR A 91 -5.73 5.49 9.22
C THR A 91 -4.87 4.24 9.43
N PHE A 92 -4.26 3.71 8.37
CA PHE A 92 -3.46 2.49 8.41
C PHE A 92 -2.06 2.72 9.00
N HIS A 93 -1.61 1.78 9.84
CA HIS A 93 -0.21 1.70 10.30
C HIS A 93 0.70 1.04 9.27
N SER A 94 0.15 0.10 8.50
CA SER A 94 0.82 -0.62 7.44
C SER A 94 -0.17 -0.92 6.31
N THR A 95 0.33 -1.09 5.08
CA THR A 95 -0.53 -1.44 3.96
C THR A 95 -1.20 -2.80 4.23
N PRO A 96 -2.54 -2.92 4.10
CA PRO A 96 -3.15 -4.23 3.97
C PRO A 96 -2.59 -4.85 2.68
N GLY A 97 -2.06 -6.07 2.76
CA GLY A 97 -1.31 -6.68 1.66
C GLY A 97 -2.07 -6.69 0.32
N THR A 98 -1.34 -6.72 -0.79
CA THR A 98 -1.82 -6.54 -2.18
C THR A 98 -2.49 -5.17 -2.44
N ASN A 99 -3.41 -5.07 -3.40
CA ASN A 99 -4.16 -3.85 -3.71
C ASN A 99 -5.12 -3.48 -2.55
N PRO A 100 -4.93 -2.31 -1.89
CA PRO A 100 -5.68 -1.92 -0.70
C PRO A 100 -7.13 -1.49 -1.00
N GLN A 101 -7.52 -1.33 -2.27
CA GLN A 101 -8.85 -0.81 -2.63
C GLN A 101 -9.98 -1.60 -1.98
N ALA A 102 -9.93 -2.94 -2.04
CA ALA A 102 -10.95 -3.80 -1.42
C ALA A 102 -11.00 -3.61 0.11
N THR A 103 -9.85 -3.46 0.76
CA THR A 103 -9.78 -3.21 2.19
C THR A 103 -10.34 -1.84 2.57
N VAL A 104 -10.05 -0.80 1.79
CA VAL A 104 -10.58 0.55 2.04
C VAL A 104 -12.11 0.58 1.85
N MET A 105 -12.64 -0.07 0.81
CA MET A 105 -14.09 -0.19 0.61
C MET A 105 -14.77 -0.94 1.77
N MET A 106 -14.17 -2.06 2.20
CA MET A 106 -14.65 -2.83 3.35
C MET A 106 -14.65 -1.98 4.62
N LEU A 107 -13.57 -1.24 4.89
CA LEU A 107 -13.46 -0.36 6.05
C LEU A 107 -14.59 0.69 6.08
N GLY A 108 -14.84 1.33 4.94
CA GLY A 108 -15.92 2.32 4.80
C GLY A 108 -17.28 1.72 5.17
N ARG A 109 -17.60 0.52 4.65
CA ARG A 109 -18.85 -0.18 4.99
C ARG A 109 -18.90 -0.56 6.47
N TYR A 110 -17.83 -1.14 7.01
CA TYR A 110 -17.74 -1.58 8.39
C TYR A 110 -18.00 -0.44 9.38
N VAL A 111 -17.31 0.71 9.21
CA VAL A 111 -17.51 1.87 10.08
C VAL A 111 -18.89 2.50 9.86
N GLY A 112 -19.37 2.54 8.62
CA GLY A 112 -20.72 3.03 8.30
C GLY A 112 -21.82 2.27 9.05
N GLU A 113 -21.76 0.94 9.07
CA GLU A 113 -22.71 0.11 9.82
C GLU A 113 -22.62 0.35 11.33
N ARG A 114 -21.41 0.52 11.87
CA ARG A 114 -21.22 0.87 13.28
C ARG A 114 -21.84 2.22 13.64
N ILE A 115 -21.69 3.23 12.79
CA ILE A 115 -22.32 4.54 13.02
C ILE A 115 -23.85 4.43 13.06
N VAL A 116 -24.44 3.67 12.14
CA VAL A 116 -25.90 3.43 12.13
C VAL A 116 -26.35 2.70 13.39
N HIS A 117 -25.61 1.68 13.80
CA HIS A 117 -25.90 0.91 15.01
C HIS A 117 -25.80 1.76 16.28
N GLU A 118 -24.72 2.54 16.43
CA GLU A 118 -24.54 3.48 17.55
C GLU A 118 -25.72 4.45 17.64
N ARG A 119 -26.14 5.06 16.52
CA ARG A 119 -27.30 5.96 16.48
C ARG A 119 -28.61 5.28 16.86
N TYR A 120 -28.82 4.03 16.45
CA TYR A 120 -30.00 3.26 16.82
C TYR A 120 -30.08 3.01 18.33
N LEU A 121 -28.95 2.64 18.95
CA LEU A 121 -28.88 2.41 20.39
C LEU A 121 -29.12 3.69 21.19
N SER A 122 -28.53 4.82 20.79
CA SER A 122 -28.73 6.12 21.44
C SER A 122 -30.20 6.55 21.46
N ARG A 123 -30.92 6.39 20.33
CA ARG A 123 -32.36 6.71 20.26
C ARG A 123 -33.21 5.83 21.19
N ARG A 124 -32.87 4.54 21.32
CA ARG A 124 -33.58 3.63 22.23
C ARG A 124 -33.34 3.94 23.70
N SER A 125 -32.16 4.41 24.08
CA SER A 125 -31.91 4.85 25.45
C SER A 125 -32.68 6.13 25.78
N GLU A 126 -32.79 7.07 24.84
CA GLU A 126 -33.57 8.29 25.02
C GLU A 126 -35.07 7.98 25.19
N GLN A 127 -35.60 6.99 24.47
CA GLN A 127 -37.02 6.64 24.53
C GLN A 127 -37.41 5.76 25.74
N LYS A 128 -36.43 5.29 26.52
CA LYS A 128 -36.64 4.51 27.75
C LYS A 128 -36.55 5.37 29.02
N ASN A 129 -36.06 6.60 28.90
CA ASN A 129 -36.02 7.61 29.95
C ASN A 129 -37.22 8.55 29.82
#